data_AF-A0A2M7ZH44-F1
#
_entry.id   AF-A0A2M7ZH44-F1
#
_cell.length_a   1.000
_cell.length_b   1.000
_cell.length_c   1.000
_cell.angle_alpha   90.00
_cell.angle_beta   90.00
_cell.angle_gamma   90.00
#
_symmetry.space_group_name_H-M   'P 1'
#
loop_
_entity.id
_entity.type
_entity.pdbx_description
1 polymer ?
#
loop_
_entity_poly.entity_id
_entity_poly.type
_entity_poly.pdbx_seq_one_letter_code
_entity_poly.pdbx_strand_id
1 'polypeptide(L)'
;MFNITSRAPMYDQNAVQPMRDELVAVGFEELLTAEQVEKVLNVNDNKVKLVLLNSVCGCAAGSARPGVSLALQNKIIPDNLYTAFAGQEREAVEKVRSMITEYAPSSPSVALFKNGILIYFMQRLDIEGHSPEEIANELVNNFNEYCIANGPSVSPEHFEKIMFAKQCGSKIPLYNE
;
A
#
# COMPACT_ATOMS: atom_id res chain seq x y z
N MET A 1 10.03 11.59 20.76
CA MET A 1 11.16 12.47 20.40
C MET A 1 11.13 12.63 18.89
N PHE A 2 10.87 13.83 18.39
CA PHE A 2 10.93 14.10 16.95
C PHE A 2 12.38 13.95 16.51
N ASN A 3 12.64 13.06 15.56
CA ASN A 3 13.96 12.90 14.98
C ASN A 3 14.25 14.20 14.19
N ILE A 4 15.18 15.02 14.68
CA ILE A 4 15.45 16.39 14.16
C ILE A 4 15.97 16.38 12.71
N THR A 5 16.27 15.20 12.16
CA THR A 5 16.77 14.98 10.81
C THR A 5 15.70 14.79 9.72
N SER A 6 14.44 14.49 10.07
CA SER A 6 13.39 14.29 9.07
C SER A 6 12.71 15.61 8.68
N ARG A 7 12.66 15.92 7.37
CA ARG A 7 11.89 17.07 6.86
C ARG A 7 10.42 17.00 7.30
N ALA A 8 9.83 18.15 7.60
CA ALA A 8 8.45 18.24 8.06
C ALA A 8 7.46 17.65 7.02
N PRO A 9 6.38 16.99 7.48
CA PRO A 9 5.32 16.50 6.60
C PRO A 9 4.66 17.65 5.83
N MET A 10 4.23 17.38 4.60
CA MET A 10 3.65 18.38 3.71
C MET A 10 2.17 18.66 4.01
N TYR A 11 1.47 17.72 4.64
CA TYR A 11 0.06 17.89 5.04
C TYR A 11 -0.13 17.59 6.53
N ASP A 12 -1.22 18.11 7.10
CA ASP A 12 -1.61 17.88 8.48
C ASP A 12 -1.84 16.39 8.76
N GLN A 13 -1.34 15.91 9.91
CA GLN A 13 -1.39 14.48 10.26
C GLN A 13 -2.82 14.01 10.50
N ASN A 14 -3.67 14.82 11.13
CA ASN A 14 -5.05 14.44 11.40
C ASN A 14 -5.86 14.38 10.09
N ALA A 15 -5.57 15.28 9.15
CA ALA A 15 -6.24 15.31 7.85
C ALA A 15 -5.94 14.07 6.99
N VAL A 16 -4.75 13.48 7.10
CA VAL A 16 -4.37 12.29 6.34
C VAL A 16 -4.62 10.97 7.07
N GLN A 17 -4.92 11.00 8.37
CA GLN A 17 -5.15 9.79 9.18
C GLN A 17 -6.19 8.85 8.57
N PRO A 18 -7.36 9.31 8.08
CA PRO A 18 -8.33 8.40 7.44
C PRO A 18 -7.74 7.66 6.23
N MET A 19 -6.87 8.31 5.47
CA MET A 19 -6.22 7.71 4.29
C MET A 19 -5.19 6.64 4.66
N ARG A 20 -4.62 6.71 5.87
CA ARG A 20 -3.76 5.65 6.47
C ARG A 20 -4.62 4.50 6.98
N ASP A 21 -5.66 4.84 7.73
CA ASP A 21 -6.60 3.88 8.33
C ASP A 21 -7.24 2.99 7.26
N GLU A 22 -7.53 3.53 6.07
CA GLU A 22 -8.03 2.76 4.93
C GLU A 22 -7.16 1.56 4.55
N LEU A 23 -5.83 1.67 4.70
CA LEU A 23 -4.87 0.62 4.37
C LEU A 23 -4.57 -0.25 5.58
N VAL A 24 -4.38 0.35 6.76
CA VAL A 24 -4.14 -0.39 8.00
C VAL A 24 -5.31 -1.33 8.32
N ALA A 25 -6.54 -0.90 8.05
CA ALA A 25 -7.74 -1.73 8.22
C ALA A 25 -7.74 -2.98 7.33
N VAL A 26 -7.02 -3.00 6.20
CA VAL A 26 -6.88 -4.18 5.34
C VAL A 26 -5.52 -4.88 5.49
N GLY A 27 -4.85 -4.65 6.63
CA GLY A 27 -3.65 -5.39 7.02
C GLY A 27 -2.31 -4.78 6.59
N PHE A 28 -2.27 -3.53 6.11
CA PHE A 28 -1.01 -2.87 5.81
C PHE A 28 -0.26 -2.42 7.07
N GLU A 29 1.06 -2.58 7.04
CA GLU A 29 1.99 -1.97 7.97
C GLU A 29 2.58 -0.67 7.38
N GLU A 30 2.61 0.40 8.16
CA GLU A 30 3.16 1.69 7.73
C GLU A 30 4.69 1.73 7.90
N LEU A 31 5.37 2.10 6.82
CA LEU A 31 6.81 2.35 6.80
C LEU A 31 7.06 3.86 6.92
N LEU A 32 7.59 4.27 8.06
CA LEU A 32 7.79 5.66 8.45
C LEU A 32 9.21 6.16 8.19
N THR A 33 10.20 5.26 8.15
CA THR A 33 11.62 5.62 7.97
C THR A 33 12.28 4.81 6.86
N ALA A 34 13.38 5.33 6.32
CA ALA A 34 14.20 4.59 5.36
C ALA A 34 14.77 3.29 5.96
N GLU A 35 15.11 3.30 7.25
CA GLU A 35 15.61 2.14 7.99
C GLU A 35 14.56 1.02 8.06
N GLN A 36 13.28 1.36 8.29
CA GLN A 36 12.20 0.38 8.26
C GLN A 36 12.05 -0.23 6.87
N VAL A 37 12.09 0.59 5.81
CA VAL A 37 12.04 0.12 4.42
C VAL A 37 13.18 -0.86 4.12
N GLU A 38 14.42 -0.50 4.46
CA GLU A 38 15.58 -1.38 4.27
C GLU A 38 15.43 -2.69 5.05
N LYS A 39 15.01 -2.58 6.31
CA LYS A 39 14.83 -3.73 7.20
C LYS A 39 13.79 -4.71 6.68
N VAL A 40 12.72 -4.26 6.03
CA VAL A 40 11.66 -5.15 5.55
C VAL A 40 11.86 -5.59 4.10
N LEU A 41 12.33 -4.73 3.20
CA LEU A 41 12.41 -5.05 1.77
C LEU A 41 13.69 -5.80 1.38
N ASN A 42 14.82 -5.58 2.06
CA ASN A 42 16.09 -6.27 1.76
C ASN A 42 16.20 -7.67 2.37
N VAL A 43 15.16 -8.14 3.07
CA VAL A 43 15.16 -9.49 3.66
C VAL A 43 15.04 -10.54 2.57
N ASN A 44 15.99 -11.48 2.58
CA ASN A 44 16.04 -12.64 1.69
C ASN A 44 15.35 -13.86 2.33
N ASP A 45 14.03 -13.79 2.47
CA ASP A 45 13.18 -14.83 3.07
C ASP A 45 12.24 -15.50 2.06
N ASN A 46 12.41 -15.22 0.76
CA ASN A 46 11.56 -15.67 -0.35
C ASN A 46 10.09 -15.23 -0.26
N LYS A 47 9.74 -14.33 0.67
CA LYS A 47 8.40 -13.77 0.80
C LYS A 47 8.18 -12.62 -0.16
N VAL A 48 7.01 -12.59 -0.78
CA VAL A 48 6.58 -11.49 -1.65
C VAL A 48 5.99 -10.37 -0.81
N LYS A 49 6.52 -9.16 -1.01
CA LYS A 49 6.20 -7.97 -0.23
C LYS A 49 5.52 -6.97 -1.16
N LEU A 50 4.27 -6.65 -0.88
CA LEU A 50 3.55 -5.60 -1.58
C LEU A 50 3.80 -4.26 -0.89
N VAL A 51 4.16 -3.25 -1.68
CA VAL A 51 4.36 -1.88 -1.21
C VAL A 51 3.44 -0.96 -1.99
N LEU A 52 2.50 -0.32 -1.31
CA LEU A 52 1.70 0.77 -1.87
C LEU A 52 2.32 2.11 -1.47
N LEU A 53 2.84 2.86 -2.45
CA LEU A 53 3.18 4.26 -2.26
C LEU A 53 1.88 5.08 -2.26
N ASN A 54 1.30 5.29 -1.07
CA ASN A 54 0.04 6.01 -0.89
C ASN A 54 0.23 7.51 -1.16
N SER A 55 -0.87 8.24 -1.40
CA SER A 55 -0.85 9.68 -1.61
C SER A 55 -2.22 10.32 -1.32
N VAL A 56 -2.25 11.64 -1.20
CA VAL A 56 -3.51 12.41 -1.07
C VAL A 56 -4.25 12.61 -2.40
N CYS A 57 -3.69 12.17 -3.54
CA CYS A 57 -4.30 12.34 -4.87
C CYS A 57 -5.71 11.72 -4.91
N GLY A 58 -6.63 12.35 -5.67
CA GLY A 58 -7.94 11.76 -5.95
C GLY A 58 -7.86 10.36 -6.57
N CYS A 59 -6.84 10.11 -7.40
CA CYS A 59 -6.53 8.80 -7.96
C CYS A 59 -6.13 7.74 -6.90
N ALA A 60 -5.54 8.16 -5.77
CA ALA A 60 -5.24 7.25 -4.67
C ALA A 60 -6.52 6.87 -3.91
N ALA A 61 -7.39 7.86 -3.66
CA ALA A 61 -8.66 7.67 -2.96
C ALA A 61 -9.70 6.89 -3.79
N GLY A 62 -9.81 7.22 -5.07
CA GLY A 62 -10.84 6.68 -5.97
C GLY A 62 -10.47 5.37 -6.65
N SER A 63 -9.17 5.04 -6.76
CA SER A 63 -8.71 3.88 -7.52
C SER A 63 -7.69 3.03 -6.76
N ALA A 64 -6.54 3.59 -6.37
CA ALA A 64 -5.43 2.77 -5.85
C ALA A 64 -5.76 2.06 -4.53
N ARG A 65 -6.18 2.79 -3.49
CA ARG A 65 -6.53 2.19 -2.19
C ARG A 65 -7.69 1.21 -2.29
N PRO A 66 -8.84 1.54 -2.92
CA PRO A 66 -9.93 0.58 -3.05
C PRO A 66 -9.54 -0.63 -3.92
N GLY A 67 -8.81 -0.44 -5.02
CA GLY A 67 -8.39 -1.53 -5.89
C GLY A 67 -7.43 -2.52 -5.21
N VAL A 68 -6.43 -2.01 -4.48
CA VAL A 68 -5.53 -2.86 -3.67
C VAL A 68 -6.30 -3.57 -2.55
N SER A 69 -7.22 -2.87 -1.87
CA SER A 69 -8.05 -3.45 -0.81
C SER A 69 -8.90 -4.62 -1.32
N LEU A 70 -9.48 -4.48 -2.52
CA LEU A 70 -10.24 -5.53 -3.21
C LEU A 70 -9.34 -6.69 -3.65
N ALA A 71 -8.17 -6.41 -4.23
CA ALA A 71 -7.23 -7.44 -4.66
C ALA A 71 -6.80 -8.37 -3.51
N LEU A 72 -6.65 -7.80 -2.32
CA LEU A 72 -6.27 -8.52 -1.10
C LEU A 72 -7.37 -9.41 -0.52
N GLN A 73 -8.56 -9.44 -1.14
CA GLN A 73 -9.60 -10.42 -0.84
C GLN A 73 -9.47 -11.71 -1.66
N ASN A 74 -8.47 -11.79 -2.55
CA ASN A 74 -8.16 -12.99 -3.31
C ASN A 74 -7.65 -14.13 -2.41
N LYS A 75 -7.72 -15.37 -2.92
CA LYS A 75 -7.22 -16.57 -2.22
C LYS A 75 -5.69 -16.59 -2.12
N ILE A 76 -5.00 -16.02 -3.11
CA ILE A 76 -3.55 -15.93 -3.14
C ILE A 76 -3.18 -14.44 -3.07
N ILE A 77 -2.39 -14.07 -2.07
CA ILE A 77 -1.98 -12.68 -1.83
C ILE A 77 -0.49 -12.62 -1.48
N PRO A 78 0.13 -11.43 -1.48
CA PRO A 78 1.49 -11.23 -0.98
C PRO A 78 1.61 -11.60 0.50
N ASP A 79 2.79 -12.08 0.90
CA ASP A 79 3.09 -12.47 2.28
C ASP A 79 3.10 -11.28 3.27
N ASN A 80 3.50 -10.11 2.79
CA ASN A 80 3.59 -8.89 3.60
C ASN A 80 3.03 -7.70 2.84
N LEU A 81 2.34 -6.81 3.58
CA LEU A 81 1.66 -5.64 3.06
C LEU A 81 2.25 -4.40 3.73
N TYR A 82 2.88 -3.55 2.94
CA TYR A 82 3.53 -2.34 3.43
C TYR A 82 3.04 -1.10 2.70
N THR A 83 3.03 0.04 3.37
CA THR A 83 2.73 1.32 2.74
C THR A 83 3.67 2.41 3.23
N ALA A 84 4.03 3.32 2.33
CA ALA A 84 4.67 4.58 2.67
C ALA A 84 3.90 5.73 2.01
N PHE A 85 3.72 6.85 2.72
CA PHE A 85 2.82 7.90 2.27
C PHE A 85 3.58 9.07 1.63
N ALA A 86 3.41 9.24 0.32
CA ALA A 86 4.03 10.34 -0.43
C ALA A 86 3.53 11.71 0.06
N GLY A 87 4.49 12.57 0.44
CA GLY A 87 4.22 13.87 1.04
C GLY A 87 4.17 13.86 2.58
N GLN A 88 4.31 12.69 3.21
CA GLN A 88 4.39 12.55 4.66
C GLN A 88 5.74 11.93 5.05
N GLU A 89 5.91 10.63 4.80
CA GLU A 89 7.10 9.85 5.14
C GLU A 89 8.15 9.95 4.03
N ARG A 90 8.68 11.16 3.80
CA ARG A 90 9.56 11.44 2.65
C ARG A 90 10.74 10.46 2.54
N GLU A 91 11.40 10.16 3.66
CA GLU A 91 12.57 9.26 3.66
C GLU A 91 12.20 7.82 3.31
N ALA A 92 11.08 7.31 3.84
CA ALA A 92 10.60 5.98 3.49
C ALA A 92 10.22 5.91 1.99
N VAL A 93 9.49 6.91 1.49
CA VAL A 93 9.06 6.99 0.09
C VAL A 93 10.27 7.09 -0.86
N GLU A 94 11.26 7.92 -0.53
CA GLU A 94 12.50 8.04 -1.30
C GLU A 94 13.29 6.72 -1.30
N LYS A 95 13.34 6.03 -0.15
CA LYS A 95 14.00 4.73 -0.07
C LYS A 95 13.33 3.69 -0.95
N VAL A 96 12.00 3.56 -0.88
CA VAL A 96 11.25 2.64 -1.76
C VAL A 96 11.49 2.98 -3.24
N ARG A 97 11.41 4.27 -3.61
CA ARG A 97 11.68 4.73 -4.99
C ARG A 97 13.08 4.41 -5.47
N SER A 98 14.09 4.49 -4.61
CA SER A 98 15.47 4.12 -4.96
C SER A 98 15.64 2.64 -5.33
N MET A 99 14.70 1.78 -4.91
CA MET A 99 14.68 0.35 -5.24
C MET A 99 13.89 0.06 -6.53
N ILE A 100 13.26 1.08 -7.13
CA ILE A 100 12.47 1.00 -8.36
C ILE A 100 13.25 1.74 -9.45
N THR A 101 14.23 1.06 -10.05
CA THR A 101 15.23 1.71 -10.92
C THR A 101 14.80 1.93 -12.36
N GLU A 102 13.81 1.18 -12.85
CA GLU A 102 13.40 1.19 -14.27
C GLU A 102 12.25 2.17 -14.56
N TYR A 103 11.68 2.79 -13.53
CA TYR A 103 10.48 3.63 -13.66
C TYR A 103 10.69 5.01 -13.06
N ALA A 104 10.03 6.00 -13.65
CA ALA A 104 9.99 7.33 -13.08
C ALA A 104 9.23 7.34 -11.73
N PRO A 105 9.74 8.05 -10.71
CA PRO A 105 9.03 8.18 -9.44
C PRO A 105 7.62 8.75 -9.62
N SER A 106 6.61 8.02 -9.15
CA SER A 106 5.22 8.46 -9.17
C SER A 106 4.50 8.12 -7.87
N SER A 107 3.27 8.63 -7.71
CA SER A 107 2.36 8.28 -6.61
C SER A 107 0.91 8.68 -6.96
N PRO A 108 -0.09 7.84 -6.68
CA PRO A 108 0.03 6.50 -6.10
C PRO A 108 0.71 5.51 -7.07
N SER A 109 1.34 4.47 -6.52
CA SER A 109 1.90 3.34 -7.28
C SER A 109 2.04 2.10 -6.39
N VAL A 110 2.01 0.91 -7.00
CA VAL A 110 2.08 -0.38 -6.29
C VAL A 110 3.30 -1.17 -6.79
N ALA A 111 4.08 -1.72 -5.87
CA ALA A 111 5.24 -2.54 -6.18
C ALA A 111 5.15 -3.91 -5.49
N LEU A 112 5.58 -4.96 -6.17
CA LEU A 112 5.87 -6.25 -5.55
C LEU A 112 7.38 -6.45 -5.51
N PHE A 113 7.89 -6.79 -4.33
CA PHE A 113 9.29 -7.13 -4.11
C PHE A 113 9.43 -8.57 -3.65
N LYS A 114 10.52 -9.22 -4.05
CA LYS A 114 10.95 -10.51 -3.53
C LYS A 114 12.46 -10.50 -3.38
N ASN A 115 12.97 -10.80 -2.19
CA ASN A 115 14.41 -10.82 -1.89
C ASN A 115 15.13 -9.50 -2.30
N GLY A 116 14.52 -8.35 -1.98
CA GLY A 116 15.05 -7.03 -2.36
C GLY A 116 14.95 -6.67 -3.84
N ILE A 117 14.42 -7.56 -4.69
CA ILE A 117 14.30 -7.35 -6.13
C ILE A 117 12.85 -6.98 -6.46
N LEU A 118 12.67 -5.94 -7.28
CA LEU A 118 11.38 -5.57 -7.86
C LEU A 118 10.95 -6.64 -8.87
N ILE A 119 9.77 -7.24 -8.68
CA ILE A 119 9.24 -8.27 -9.58
C ILE A 119 8.00 -7.82 -10.35
N TYR A 120 7.29 -6.81 -9.85
CA TYR A 120 6.18 -6.18 -10.56
C TYR A 120 6.02 -4.73 -10.09
N PHE A 121 5.63 -3.84 -11.00
CA PHE A 121 5.35 -2.45 -10.69
C PHE A 121 4.17 -1.92 -11.50
N MET A 122 3.18 -1.39 -10.79
CA MET A 122 2.06 -0.63 -11.34
C MET A 122 2.30 0.85 -11.07
N GLN A 123 2.64 1.60 -12.12
CA GLN A 123 2.92 3.03 -12.03
C GLN A 123 1.63 3.84 -11.99
N ARG A 124 1.72 5.13 -11.66
CA ARG A 124 0.54 6.02 -11.62
C ARG A 124 -0.27 6.02 -12.92
N LEU A 125 0.38 5.94 -14.08
CA LEU A 125 -0.31 5.94 -15.38
C LEU A 125 -1.21 4.72 -15.58
N ASP A 126 -0.90 3.60 -14.91
CA ASP A 126 -1.73 2.39 -14.94
C ASP A 126 -2.88 2.48 -13.93
N ILE A 127 -2.82 3.43 -12.99
CA ILE A 127 -3.84 3.67 -11.96
C ILE A 127 -4.81 4.77 -12.39
N GLU A 128 -4.28 5.84 -12.97
CA GLU A 128 -5.04 7.02 -13.36
C GLU A 128 -6.01 6.68 -14.51
N GLY A 129 -7.30 6.95 -14.30
CA GLY A 129 -8.34 6.64 -15.28
C GLY A 129 -8.93 5.23 -15.21
N HIS A 130 -8.40 4.36 -14.35
CA HIS A 130 -8.92 3.00 -14.16
C HIS A 130 -9.79 2.90 -12.89
N SER A 131 -10.78 2.03 -12.95
CA SER A 131 -11.65 1.70 -11.82
C SER A 131 -10.94 0.85 -10.76
N PRO A 132 -11.40 0.87 -9.50
CA PRO A 132 -10.91 -0.04 -8.47
C PRO A 132 -10.91 -1.52 -8.89
N GLU A 133 -11.94 -1.96 -9.61
CA GLU A 133 -12.09 -3.33 -10.07
C GLU A 133 -11.05 -3.71 -11.12
N GLU A 134 -10.73 -2.80 -12.06
CA GLU A 134 -9.65 -3.00 -13.04
C GLU A 134 -8.30 -3.12 -12.35
N ILE A 135 -8.01 -2.22 -11.39
CA ILE A 135 -6.79 -2.27 -10.58
C ILE A 135 -6.73 -3.57 -9.77
N ALA A 136 -7.85 -3.99 -9.18
CA ALA A 136 -7.92 -5.21 -8.40
C ALA A 136 -7.64 -6.45 -9.27
N ASN A 137 -8.25 -6.54 -10.45
CA ASN A 137 -8.07 -7.66 -11.36
C ASN A 137 -6.62 -7.79 -11.84
N GLU A 138 -6.00 -6.67 -12.21
CA GLU A 138 -4.60 -6.63 -12.62
C GLU A 138 -3.68 -7.10 -11.48
N LEU A 139 -3.89 -6.60 -10.25
CA LEU A 139 -3.12 -7.05 -9.09
C LEU A 139 -3.34 -8.54 -8.78
N VAL A 140 -4.57 -9.03 -8.88
CA VAL A 140 -4.90 -10.45 -8.66
C VAL A 140 -4.19 -11.35 -9.66
N ASN A 141 -4.10 -10.95 -10.93
CA ASN A 141 -3.32 -11.70 -11.93
C ASN A 141 -1.86 -11.83 -11.48
N ASN A 142 -1.24 -10.73 -11.07
CA ASN A 142 0.13 -10.71 -10.57
C ASN A 142 0.29 -11.47 -9.25
N PHE A 143 -0.70 -11.45 -8.36
CA PHE A 143 -0.67 -12.23 -7.12
C PHE A 143 -0.70 -13.73 -7.41
N ASN A 144 -1.57 -14.17 -8.33
CA ASN A 144 -1.67 -15.57 -8.73
C ASN A 144 -0.42 -16.05 -9.47
N GLU A 145 0.33 -15.16 -10.12
CA GLU A 145 1.59 -15.49 -10.78
C GLU A 145 2.77 -15.57 -9.80
N TYR A 146 2.89 -14.61 -8.88
CA TYR A 146 4.11 -14.42 -8.09
C TYR A 146 4.00 -14.87 -6.63
N CYS A 147 2.81 -14.93 -6.07
CA CYS A 147 2.58 -15.12 -4.64
C CYS A 147 2.12 -16.55 -4.31
N ILE A 148 2.26 -16.93 -3.04
CA ILE A 148 1.85 -18.25 -2.53
C ILE A 148 1.14 -18.18 -1.18
N ALA A 149 1.07 -17.01 -0.53
CA ALA A 149 0.41 -16.87 0.76
C ALA A 149 -1.10 -16.90 0.60
N ASN A 150 -1.78 -17.51 1.58
CA ASN A 150 -3.23 -17.60 1.57
C ASN A 150 -3.84 -16.27 2.04
N GLY A 151 -4.74 -15.72 1.23
CA GLY A 151 -5.64 -14.66 1.64
C GLY A 151 -6.98 -15.20 2.16
N PRO A 152 -7.96 -14.32 2.39
CA PRO A 152 -7.86 -12.86 2.28
C PRO A 152 -6.99 -12.24 3.38
N SER A 153 -6.56 -10.99 3.19
CA SER A 153 -5.80 -10.21 4.19
C SER A 153 -6.57 -10.00 5.50
N VAL A 154 -7.89 -9.87 5.41
CA VAL A 154 -8.83 -9.72 6.53
C VAL A 154 -10.07 -10.56 6.27
N SER A 155 -10.86 -10.89 7.30
CA SER A 155 -12.07 -11.68 7.07
C SER A 155 -13.07 -10.93 6.18
N PRO A 156 -13.89 -11.64 5.37
CA PRO A 156 -14.92 -11.00 4.55
C PRO A 156 -15.87 -10.10 5.37
N GLU A 157 -16.24 -10.54 6.58
CA GLU A 157 -17.07 -9.79 7.51
C GLU A 157 -16.41 -8.48 7.98
N HIS A 158 -15.09 -8.50 8.20
CA HIS A 158 -14.34 -7.29 8.55
C HIS A 158 -14.22 -6.36 7.35
N PHE A 159 -13.96 -6.92 6.16
CA PHE A 159 -13.90 -6.17 4.92
C PHE A 159 -15.22 -5.44 4.60
N GLU A 160 -16.35 -6.11 4.77
CA GLU A 160 -17.67 -5.50 4.60
C GLU A 160 -17.89 -4.30 5.53
N LYS A 161 -17.45 -4.40 6.80
CA LYS A 161 -17.53 -3.29 7.76
C LYS A 161 -16.66 -2.10 7.34
N ILE A 162 -15.47 -2.35 6.80
CA ILE A 162 -14.60 -1.29 6.26
C ILE A 162 -15.31 -0.59 5.09
N MET A 163 -15.84 -1.36 4.14
CA MET A 163 -16.51 -0.80 2.96
C MET A 163 -17.77 -0.01 3.34
N PHE A 164 -18.56 -0.51 4.28
CA PHE A 164 -19.71 0.21 4.83
C PHE A 164 -19.28 1.52 5.50
N ALA A 165 -18.22 1.48 6.33
CA ALA A 165 -17.74 2.67 7.01
C ALA A 165 -17.27 3.76 6.02
N LYS A 166 -16.59 3.36 4.94
CA LYS A 166 -16.19 4.27 3.85
C LYS A 166 -17.40 4.89 3.16
N GLN A 167 -18.42 4.10 2.85
CA GLN A 167 -19.63 4.58 2.18
C GLN A 167 -20.43 5.56 3.03
N CYS A 168 -20.51 5.32 4.35
CA CYS A 168 -21.24 6.17 5.28
C CYS A 168 -20.44 7.38 5.79
N GLY A 169 -19.16 7.51 5.42
CA GLY A 169 -18.26 8.55 5.94
C GLY A 169 -17.99 8.44 7.45
N SER A 170 -18.16 7.25 8.01
CA SER A 170 -17.95 6.97 9.43
C SER A 170 -16.52 6.48 9.71
N LYS A 171 -16.11 6.49 10.99
CA LYS A 171 -14.78 6.00 11.40
C LYS A 171 -14.54 4.57 10.91
N ILE A 172 -13.42 4.33 10.25
CA ILE A 172 -13.03 3.01 9.74
C ILE A 172 -12.63 2.12 10.93
N PRO A 173 -13.20 0.92 11.08
CA PRO A 173 -12.76 -0.03 12.08
C PRO A 173 -11.38 -0.57 11.71
N LEU A 174 -10.41 -0.47 12.62
CA LEU A 174 -9.07 -0.96 12.37
C LEU A 174 -8.98 -2.46 12.66
N TYR A 175 -8.10 -3.17 11.93
CA TYR A 175 -7.93 -4.62 12.03
C TYR A 175 -7.50 -5.12 13.43
N ASN A 176 -6.92 -4.23 14.25
CA ASN A 176 -6.38 -4.54 15.57
C ASN A 176 -7.21 -3.97 16.75
N GLU A 177 -8.45 -3.52 16.53
CA GLU A 177 -9.39 -3.12 17.61
C GLU A 177 -10.37 -4.24 17.98
#